data_AF-A0A962VWG3-F1
#
_entry.id   AF-A0A962VWG3-F1
#
_cell.length_a   1.000
_cell.length_b   1.000
_cell.length_c   1.000
_cell.angle_alpha   90.00
_cell.angle_beta   90.00
_cell.angle_gamma   90.00
#
_symmetry.space_group_name_H-M   'P 1'
#
loop_
_entity.id
_entity.type
_entity.pdbx_description
1 polymer ?
#
loop_
_entity_poly.entity_id
_entity_poly.type
_entity_poly.pdbx_seq_one_letter_code
_entity_poly.pdbx_strand_id
1 'polypeptide(L)'
;MSIRRPDGSEIEAALAAAEQLRADADDPHHVGHALRYFHQRSQALEALLQVTDRYLRFGMPEHELSQMRLLVGRLREPQLAADDSDEVDSTLPI
;
A
#
# COMPACT_ATOMS: atom_id res chain seq x y z
N MET A 1 24.22 -2.51 -5.91
CA MET A 1 23.52 -1.22 -6.10
C MET A 1 23.08 -0.73 -4.73
N SER A 2 23.40 0.52 -4.37
CA SER A 2 22.87 1.14 -3.15
C SER A 2 21.58 1.85 -3.53
N ILE A 3 20.45 1.39 -2.99
CA ILE A 3 19.15 2.01 -3.24
C ILE A 3 19.00 3.14 -2.21
N ARG A 4 18.96 4.38 -2.70
CA ARG A 4 18.67 5.55 -1.87
C ARG A 4 17.18 5.56 -1.54
N ARG A 5 16.82 5.89 -0.30
CA ARG A 5 15.43 6.17 0.07
C ARG A 5 14.96 7.41 -0.71
N PRO A 6 13.87 7.31 -1.50
CA PRO A 6 13.31 8.49 -2.15
C PRO A 6 12.83 9.49 -1.11
N ASP A 7 12.92 10.77 -1.42
CA ASP A 7 12.33 11.79 -0.56
C ASP A 7 10.80 11.90 -0.74
N GLY A 8 10.16 12.72 0.09
CA GLY A 8 8.70 12.86 0.06
C GLY A 8 8.18 13.35 -1.29
N SER A 9 8.90 14.26 -1.94
CA SER A 9 8.48 14.82 -3.24
C SER A 9 8.60 13.80 -4.37
N GLU A 10 9.64 12.96 -4.34
CA GLU A 10 9.81 11.85 -5.28
C GLU A 10 8.70 10.79 -5.11
N ILE A 11 8.29 10.50 -3.86
CA ILE A 11 7.18 9.58 -3.56
C ILE A 11 5.85 10.15 -4.06
N GLU A 12 5.57 11.44 -3.79
CA GLU A 12 4.36 12.10 -4.24
C GLU A 12 4.24 12.12 -5.76
N ALA A 13 5.33 12.43 -6.47
CA ALA A 13 5.38 12.39 -7.93
C ALA A 13 5.12 10.98 -8.46
N ALA A 14 5.72 9.95 -7.86
CA ALA A 14 5.53 8.57 -8.28
C ALA A 14 4.08 8.09 -8.04
N LEU A 15 3.44 8.52 -6.94
CA LEU A 15 2.03 8.22 -6.68
C LEU A 15 1.09 8.95 -7.64
N ALA A 16 1.39 10.19 -8.00
CA ALA A 16 0.63 10.93 -9.01
C ALA A 16 0.69 10.21 -10.37
N ALA A 17 1.87 9.74 -10.77
CA ALA A 17 2.02 8.93 -11.98
C ALA A 17 1.25 7.60 -11.90
N ALA A 18 1.29 6.92 -10.75
CA ALA A 18 0.50 5.69 -10.54
C ALA A 18 -1.02 5.92 -10.59
N GLU A 19 -1.49 7.10 -10.18
CA GLU A 19 -2.90 7.48 -10.34
C GLU A 19 -3.27 7.73 -11.80
N GLN A 20 -2.37 8.36 -12.57
CA GLN A 20 -2.56 8.58 -14.00
C GLN A 20 -2.62 7.26 -14.78
N LEU A 21 -1.71 6.33 -14.52
CA LEU A 21 -1.71 4.99 -15.15
C LEU A 21 -3.05 4.25 -14.96
N ARG A 22 -3.65 4.38 -13.76
CA ARG A 22 -4.98 3.85 -13.49
C ARG A 22 -6.08 4.59 -14.26
N ALA A 23 -6.03 5.92 -14.29
CA ALA A 23 -7.03 6.76 -14.93
C ALA A 23 -7.08 6.53 -16.45
N ASP A 24 -5.92 6.30 -17.06
CA ASP A 24 -5.78 6.05 -18.48
C ASP A 24 -6.09 4.60 -18.88
N ALA A 25 -6.42 3.72 -17.89
CA ALA A 25 -6.57 2.27 -18.04
C ALA A 25 -5.35 1.58 -18.70
N ASP A 26 -4.20 2.24 -18.62
CA ASP A 26 -2.91 1.79 -19.16
C ASP A 26 -1.93 1.72 -17.98
N ASP A 27 -2.03 0.64 -17.22
CA ASP A 27 -1.09 0.31 -16.13
C ASP A 27 -0.29 -0.95 -16.50
N PRO A 28 0.74 -0.82 -17.36
CA PRO A 28 1.51 -1.96 -17.83
C PRO A 28 2.10 -2.71 -16.65
N HIS A 29 1.85 -4.01 -16.59
CA HIS A 29 2.33 -4.88 -15.51
C HIS A 29 1.87 -4.47 -14.10
N HIS A 30 0.78 -3.70 -13.99
CA HIS A 30 0.19 -3.27 -12.72
C HIS A 30 1.16 -2.50 -11.80
N VAL A 31 2.09 -1.73 -12.39
CA VAL A 31 3.11 -0.99 -11.65
C VAL A 31 2.48 0.11 -10.80
N GLY A 32 1.52 0.84 -11.34
CA GLY A 32 0.76 1.87 -10.63
C GLY A 32 -0.02 1.27 -9.46
N HIS A 33 -0.75 0.19 -9.70
CA HIS A 33 -1.45 -0.56 -8.65
C HIS A 33 -0.49 -1.04 -7.55
N ALA A 34 0.61 -1.70 -7.92
CA ALA A 34 1.59 -2.22 -6.97
C ALA A 34 2.23 -1.11 -6.13
N LEU A 35 2.63 0.01 -6.77
CA LEU A 35 3.23 1.14 -6.08
C LEU A 35 2.27 1.74 -5.03
N ARG A 36 1.01 1.93 -5.40
CA ARG A 36 -0.02 2.43 -4.48
C ARG A 36 -0.27 1.46 -3.34
N TYR A 37 -0.37 0.18 -3.64
CA TYR A 37 -0.54 -0.87 -2.64
C TYR A 37 0.60 -0.85 -1.63
N PHE A 38 1.85 -0.84 -2.10
CA PHE A 38 3.01 -0.79 -1.21
C PHE A 38 3.05 0.50 -0.41
N HIS A 39 2.71 1.65 -1.00
CA HIS A 39 2.66 2.91 -0.26
C HIS A 39 1.63 2.90 0.87
N GLN A 40 0.39 2.46 0.58
CA GLN A 40 -0.66 2.36 1.60
C GLN A 40 -0.27 1.34 2.70
N ARG A 41 0.34 0.23 2.32
CA ARG A 41 0.83 -0.77 3.28
C ARG A 41 1.95 -0.23 4.15
N SER A 42 2.88 0.54 3.57
CA SER A 42 3.95 1.21 4.32
C SER A 42 3.39 2.22 5.32
N GLN A 43 2.40 3.03 4.95
CA GLN A 43 1.73 3.95 5.88
C GLN A 43 1.09 3.22 7.07
N ALA A 44 0.41 2.09 6.81
CA ALA A 44 -0.21 1.29 7.87
C ALA A 44 0.85 0.66 8.81
N LEU A 45 1.99 0.22 8.26
CA LEU A 45 3.12 -0.29 9.05
C LEU A 45 3.80 0.80 9.88
N GLU A 46 3.98 2.00 9.33
CA GLU A 46 4.51 3.15 10.07
C GLU A 46 3.57 3.56 11.21
N ALA A 47 2.26 3.59 10.97
CA ALA A 47 1.27 3.85 12.01
C ALA A 47 1.33 2.77 13.12
N LEU A 48 1.44 1.49 12.75
CA LEU A 48 1.56 0.41 13.72
C LEU A 48 2.83 0.54 14.56
N LEU A 49 3.95 0.91 13.94
CA LEU A 49 5.21 1.14 14.64
C LEU A 49 5.07 2.27 15.66
N GLN A 50 4.46 3.40 15.29
CA GLN A 50 4.24 4.53 16.20
C GLN A 50 3.39 4.15 17.41
N VAL A 51 2.28 3.44 17.20
CA VAL A 51 1.40 2.99 18.30
C VAL A 51 2.13 1.97 19.17
N THR A 52 2.90 1.05 18.58
CA THR A 52 3.68 0.06 19.32
C THR A 52 4.76 0.72 20.17
N ASP A 53 5.48 1.70 19.62
CA ASP A 53 6.50 2.46 20.37
C ASP A 53 5.88 3.21 21.56
N ARG A 54 4.71 3.82 21.37
CA ARG A 54 3.94 4.45 22.46
C ARG A 54 3.52 3.44 23.52
N TYR A 55 2.99 2.30 23.10
CA TYR A 55 2.55 1.21 23.97
C TYR A 55 3.68 0.70 24.87
N LEU A 56 4.88 0.53 24.29
CA LEU A 56 6.08 0.08 24.99
C LEU A 56 6.64 1.13 25.96
N ARG A 57 6.57 2.42 25.61
CA ARG A 57 7.15 3.51 26.43
C ARG A 57 6.28 3.93 27.61
N PHE A 58 4.96 3.96 27.46
CA PHE A 58 4.06 4.59 28.43
C PHE A 58 3.17 3.62 29.23
N GLY A 59 3.29 2.30 28.99
CA GLY A 59 2.74 1.28 29.87
C GLY A 59 1.38 0.71 29.49
N MET A 60 1.28 0.13 28.29
CA MET A 60 0.19 -0.76 27.86
C MET A 60 -1.26 -0.29 28.11
N PRO A 61 -1.68 0.91 27.67
CA PRO A 61 -3.07 1.32 27.85
C PRO A 61 -4.01 0.59 26.88
N GLU A 62 -5.26 0.36 27.29
CA GLU A 62 -6.28 -0.34 26.48
C GLU A 62 -6.56 0.35 25.14
N HIS A 63 -6.35 1.66 25.08
CA HIS A 63 -6.54 2.47 23.88
C HIS A 63 -5.55 2.10 22.77
N GLU A 64 -4.25 2.11 23.09
CA GLU A 64 -3.17 1.76 22.16
C GLU A 64 -3.27 0.29 21.74
N LEU A 65 -3.61 -0.63 22.65
CA LEU A 65 -3.84 -2.03 22.31
C LEU A 65 -4.99 -2.20 21.29
N SER A 66 -6.06 -1.43 21.48
CA SER A 66 -7.21 -1.44 20.55
C SER A 66 -6.83 -0.87 19.18
N GLN A 67 -6.07 0.24 19.15
CA GLN A 67 -5.53 0.80 17.90
C GLN A 67 -4.61 -0.18 17.17
N MET A 68 -3.71 -0.86 17.89
CA MET A 68 -2.85 -1.90 17.30
C MET A 68 -3.67 -3.02 16.66
N ARG A 69 -4.73 -3.49 17.34
CA ARG A 69 -5.61 -4.54 16.81
C ARG A 69 -6.30 -4.12 15.52
N LEU A 70 -6.78 -2.88 15.43
CA LEU A 70 -7.37 -2.34 14.20
C LEU A 70 -6.36 -2.27 13.06
N LEU A 71 -5.14 -1.77 13.33
CA LEU A 71 -4.07 -1.68 12.33
C LEU A 71 -3.63 -3.07 11.84
N VAL A 72 -3.51 -4.04 12.76
CA VAL A 72 -3.24 -5.44 12.42
C VAL A 72 -4.38 -6.04 11.61
N GLY A 73 -5.64 -5.72 11.92
CA GLY A 73 -6.80 -6.11 11.12
C GLY A 73 -6.69 -5.62 9.68
N ARG A 74 -6.44 -4.32 9.49
CA ARG A 74 -6.25 -3.70 8.17
C ARG A 74 -5.08 -4.30 7.37
N LEU A 75 -4.01 -4.72 8.06
CA LEU A 75 -2.87 -5.38 7.42
C LEU A 75 -3.10 -6.86 7.07
N ARG A 76 -4.10 -7.48 7.71
CA ARG A 76 -4.48 -8.89 7.57
C ARG A 76 -5.66 -9.12 6.65
N GLU A 77 -6.52 -8.13 6.43
CA GLU A 77 -7.64 -8.24 5.49
C GLU A 77 -7.11 -8.71 4.13
N PRO A 78 -7.49 -9.93 3.69
CA PRO A 78 -7.14 -10.39 2.36
C PRO A 78 -7.86 -9.53 1.34
N GLN A 79 -7.11 -9.03 0.36
CA GLN A 79 -7.56 -8.30 -0.81
C GLN A 79 -8.84 -8.88 -1.43
N LEU A 80 -10.02 -8.41 -1.04
CA LEU A 80 -11.31 -8.77 -1.67
C LEU A 80 -11.64 -7.92 -2.91
N ALA A 81 -10.69 -7.13 -3.39
CA ALA A 81 -10.77 -6.42 -4.65
C ALA A 81 -9.48 -6.68 -5.45
N ALA A 82 -9.20 -7.96 -5.73
CA ALA A 82 -8.60 -8.28 -7.02
C ALA A 82 -9.62 -7.80 -8.05
N ASP A 83 -9.49 -6.53 -8.42
CA ASP A 83 -10.36 -5.86 -9.37
C ASP A 83 -10.29 -6.65 -10.68
N ASP A 84 -11.47 -6.92 -11.19
CA ASP A 84 -11.85 -7.91 -12.19
C ASP A 84 -11.35 -7.51 -13.60
N SER A 85 -10.04 -7.37 -13.77
CA SER A 85 -9.42 -6.88 -15.01
C SER A 85 -8.38 -7.85 -15.59
N ASP A 86 -8.70 -9.14 -15.60
CA ASP A 86 -7.97 -10.18 -16.36
C ASP A 86 -8.79 -10.68 -17.57
N GLU A 87 -9.69 -9.84 -18.09
CA GLU A 87 -10.37 -10.07 -19.36
C GLU A 87 -9.86 -9.08 -20.43
N VAL A 88 -8.61 -9.25 -20.85
CA VAL A 88 -8.14 -8.68 -22.12
C VAL A 88 -7.52 -9.78 -22.98
N ASP A 89 -8.41 -10.43 -23.71
CA ASP A 89 -8.27 -10.79 -25.12
C ASP A 89 -6.87 -11.27 -25.59
N SER A 90 -6.62 -12.58 -25.45
CA SER A 90 -5.67 -13.27 -26.31
C SER A 90 -6.40 -14.12 -27.36
N THR A 91 -7.33 -13.50 -28.11
CA THR A 91 -7.77 -14.06 -29.39
C THR A 91 -6.77 -13.67 -30.48
N LEU A 92 -5.58 -14.28 -30.45
CA LEU A 92 -4.67 -14.26 -31.60
C LEU A 92 -4.85 -15.57 -32.38
N PRO A 93 -5.38 -15.55 -33.62
CA PRO A 93 -5.40 -16.74 -34.46
C PRO A 93 -3.99 -17.07 -34.94
N ILE A 94 -3.60 -18.34 -34.80
CA ILE A 94 -2.46 -18.95 -35.50
C ILE A 94 -2.91 -19.34 -36.91
#